data_AF-A0A1F2RIY6-F1
#
_entry.id   AF-A0A1F2RIY6-F1
#
_cell.length_a   1.000
_cell.length_b   1.000
_cell.length_c   1.000
_cell.angle_alpha   90.00
_cell.angle_beta   90.00
_cell.angle_gamma   90.00
#
_symmetry.space_group_name_H-M   'P 1'
#
loop_
_entity.id
_entity.type
_entity.pdbx_description
1 polymer ?
#
loop_
_entity_poly.entity_id
_entity_poly.type
_entity_poly.pdbx_seq_one_letter_code
_entity_poly.pdbx_strand_id
1 'polypeptide(L)' 'MIALPEYCFQVPANRFGYGQFTGYQLKIIQEVITLLVFIIFAYFYLGEALRWNHALSFGCLFAAVFFAFWGKI' A
#
# COMPACT_ATOMS: atom_id res chain seq x y z
N MET A 1 13.49 10.23 -13.92
CA MET A 1 12.52 9.48 -14.75
C MET A 1 11.90 8.25 -14.04
N ILE A 2 12.20 8.00 -12.75
CA ILE A 2 11.70 6.83 -12.02
C ILE A 2 10.22 6.95 -11.59
N ALA A 3 9.70 8.17 -11.40
CA ALA A 3 8.30 8.40 -11.00
C ALA A 3 7.28 8.40 -12.17
N LEU A 4 7.75 8.37 -13.42
CA LEU A 4 6.90 8.45 -14.62
C LEU A 4 6.06 7.18 -14.81
N PRO A 5 6.60 5.96 -14.64
CA PRO A 5 5.81 4.72 -14.63
C PRO A 5 4.78 4.70 -13.49
N GLU A 6 5.20 5.10 -12.28
CA GLU A 6 4.32 5.15 -11.10
C GLU A 6 3.12 6.08 -11.33
N TYR A 7 3.36 7.30 -11.82
CA TYR A 7 2.28 8.22 -12.18
C TYR A 7 1.44 7.76 -13.38
N CYS A 8 2.05 7.12 -14.38
CA CYS A 8 1.33 6.58 -15.54
C CYS A 8 0.33 5.49 -15.16
N PHE A 9 0.56 4.73 -14.09
CA PHE A 9 -0.39 3.74 -13.57
C PHE A 9 -1.28 4.32 -12.46
N GLN A 10 -0.77 5.22 -11.62
CA GLN A 10 -1.51 5.82 -10.52
C GLN A 10 -2.61 6.77 -11.00
N VAL A 11 -2.39 7.55 -12.05
CA VAL A 11 -3.41 8.45 -12.63
C VAL A 11 -4.62 7.71 -13.22
N PRO A 12 -4.48 6.68 -14.09
CA PRO A 12 -5.61 5.91 -14.57
C PRO A 12 -6.24 5.06 -13.46
N ALA A 13 -5.45 4.43 -12.57
CA ALA A 13 -6.01 3.67 -11.45
C ALA A 13 -6.85 4.54 -10.51
N ASN A 14 -6.36 5.74 -10.17
CA ASN A 14 -7.16 6.70 -9.41
C ASN A 14 -8.41 7.10 -10.18
N ARG A 15 -8.34 7.32 -11.50
CA ARG A 15 -9.48 7.73 -12.33
C ARG A 15 -10.54 6.63 -12.48
N PHE A 16 -10.15 5.35 -12.56
CA PHE A 16 -11.08 4.21 -12.60
C PHE A 16 -11.72 3.92 -11.23
N GLY A 17 -10.99 4.14 -10.13
CA GLY A 17 -11.51 3.97 -8.77
C GLY A 17 -12.32 5.18 -8.26
N TYR A 18 -12.11 6.36 -8.86
CA TYR A 18 -12.83 7.59 -8.54
C TYR A 18 -14.32 7.42 -8.88
N GLY A 19 -15.16 7.31 -7.85
CA GLY A 19 -16.60 7.05 -7.98
C GLY A 19 -17.11 5.92 -7.09
N GLN A 20 -16.26 4.92 -6.80
CA GLN A 20 -16.52 3.88 -5.79
C GLN A 20 -15.71 4.14 -4.51
N PHE A 21 -14.49 4.68 -4.63
CA PHE A 21 -13.61 5.02 -3.50
C PHE A 21 -13.24 6.50 -3.56
N THR A 22 -12.98 7.11 -2.41
CA THR A 22 -12.48 8.49 -2.35
C THR A 22 -11.00 8.53 -2.73
N GLY A 23 -10.51 9.70 -3.17
CA GLY A 23 -9.08 9.89 -3.45
C GLY A 23 -8.17 9.53 -2.26
N TYR A 24 -8.68 9.71 -1.03
CA TYR A 24 -8.02 9.29 0.20
C TYR A 24 -7.90 7.76 0.31
N GLN A 25 -8.98 7.02 0.08
CA GLN A 25 -8.98 5.55 0.09
C GLN A 25 -8.04 4.97 -0.97
N LEU A 26 -8.05 5.55 -2.18
CA LEU A 26 -7.15 5.13 -3.26
C LEU A 26 -5.68 5.34 -2.89
N LYS A 27 -5.35 6.43 -2.20
CA LYS A 27 -3.99 6.67 -1.72
C LYS A 27 -3.56 5.69 -0.63
N ILE A 28 -4.46 5.34 0.29
CA ILE A 28 -4.15 4.32 1.30
C ILE A 28 -3.88 2.96 0.64
N ILE A 29 -4.70 2.56 -0.34
CA ILE A 29 -4.46 1.32 -1.10
C ILE A 29 -3.07 1.35 -1.75
N GLN A 30 -2.68 2.47 -2.35
CA GLN A 30 -1.38 2.63 -2.99
C GLN A 30 -0.22 2.51 -2.00
N GLU A 31 -0.29 3.19 -0.85
CA GLU A 31 0.72 3.10 0.22
C GLU A 31 0.85 1.66 0.75
N VAL A 32 -0.27 0.96 0.92
CA VAL A 32 -0.30 -0.44 1.36
C VAL A 32 0.38 -1.36 0.36
N ILE A 33 0.10 -1.20 -0.95
CA ILE A 33 0.75 -1.99 -2.00
C ILE A 33 2.25 -1.71 -2.04
N THR A 34 2.67 -0.45 -1.99
CA THR A 34 4.09 -0.08 -1.99
C THR A 34 4.83 -0.70 -0.80
N LEU A 35 4.25 -0.65 0.40
CA LEU A 35 4.83 -1.26 1.59
C LEU A 35 4.90 -2.78 1.52
N LEU A 36 3.86 -3.45 1.01
CA LEU A 36 3.86 -4.91 0.82
C LEU A 36 4.98 -5.36 -0.12
N VAL A 37 5.09 -4.70 -1.28
CA VAL A 37 6.15 -5.00 -2.26
C VAL A 37 7.52 -4.75 -1.64
N PHE A 38 7.68 -3.66 -0.88
CA PHE A 38 8.93 -3.37 -0.17
C PHE A 38 9.29 -4.44 0.86
N ILE A 39 8.33 -4.93 1.66
CA ILE A 39 8.58 -5.99 2.66
C ILE A 39 8.99 -7.30 1.98
N ILE A 40 8.31 -7.68 0.89
CA ILE A 40 8.67 -8.87 0.09
C ILE A 40 10.09 -8.70 -0.46
N PHE A 41 10.40 -7.53 -1.03
CA PHE A 41 11.74 -7.23 -1.54
C PHE A 41 12.81 -7.27 -0.44
N ALA A 42 12.55 -6.67 0.74
CA ALA A 42 13.48 -6.68 1.86
C ALA A 42 13.79 -8.10 2.34
N TYR A 43 12.79 -8.97 2.37
CA TYR A 43 12.96 -10.37 2.74
C TYR A 43 13.72 -11.18 1.69
N PHE A 44 13.30 -11.13 0.42
CA PHE A 44 13.87 -11.96 -0.64
C PHE A 44 15.19 -11.45 -1.21
N TYR A 45 15.38 -10.13 -1.29
CA TYR A 45 16.53 -9.53 -1.96
C TYR A 45 17.58 -9.00 -0.98
N LEU A 46 17.16 -8.31 0.09
CA LEU A 46 18.10 -7.83 1.12
C LEU A 46 18.52 -8.95 2.10
N GLY A 47 17.76 -10.04 2.17
CA GLY A 47 18.00 -11.11 3.13
C GLY A 47 17.79 -10.67 4.58
N GLU A 48 17.01 -9.61 4.81
CA GLU A 48 16.64 -9.23 6.17
C GLU A 48 15.79 -10.34 6.78
N ALA A 49 16.30 -10.93 7.86
CA ALA A 49 15.57 -11.93 8.60
C ALA A 49 14.26 -11.31 9.11
N LEU A 50 13.13 -11.98 8.81
CA LEU A 50 11.79 -11.66 9.30
C LEU A 50 11.81 -11.63 10.83
N ARG A 51 12.12 -10.47 11.41
CA ARG A 51 12.13 -10.23 12.86
C ARG A 51 10.70 -10.03 13.32
N TRP A 52 10.45 -10.20 14.62
CA TRP A 52 9.12 -9.97 15.21
C TRP A 52 8.52 -8.60 14.86
N ASN A 53 9.39 -7.61 14.64
CA ASN A 53 9.01 -6.28 14.17
C ASN A 53 8.27 -6.30 12.82
N HIS A 54 8.58 -7.24 11.90
CA HIS A 54 7.89 -7.35 10.62
C HIS A 54 6.46 -7.87 10.79
N ALA A 55 6.22 -8.80 11.71
CA ALA A 55 4.87 -9.25 12.06
C ALA A 55 4.05 -8.09 12.65
N LEU A 56 4.69 -7.25 13.48
CA LEU A 56 4.09 -6.03 13.99
C LEU A 56 3.80 -5.02 12.86
N SER A 57 4.71 -4.84 11.92
CA SER A 57 4.50 -4.00 10.73
C SER A 57 3.33 -4.49 9.87
N PHE A 58 3.18 -5.80 9.69
CA PHE A 58 2.00 -6.38 9.03
C PHE A 58 0.71 -6.09 9.80
N GLY A 59 0.73 -6.23 11.12
CA GLY A 59 -0.41 -5.85 11.97
C GLY A 59 -0.79 -4.37 11.85
N CYS A 60 0.20 -3.47 11.85
CA CYS A 60 -0.01 -2.04 11.62
C CYS A 60 -0.56 -1.75 10.22
N LEU A 61 -0.13 -2.50 9.20
CA LEU A 61 -0.64 -2.39 7.84
C LEU A 61 -2.12 -2.78 7.76
N PHE A 62 -2.50 -3.89 8.40
CA PHE A 62 -3.91 -4.30 8.52
C PHE A 62 -4.74 -3.26 9.26
N ALA A 63 -4.21 -2.66 10.33
CA ALA A 63 -4.88 -1.58 11.04
C ALA A 63 -5.06 -0.32 10.17
N ALA A 64 -4.05 0.05 9.37
CA ALA A 64 -4.12 1.19 8.45
C ALA A 64 -5.21 0.99 7.38
N VAL A 65 -5.29 -0.22 6.80
CA VAL A 65 -6.39 -0.59 5.89
C VAL A 65 -7.73 -0.51 6.63
N PHE A 66 -7.84 -1.13 7.80
CA PHE A 66 -9.07 -1.13 8.57
C PHE A 66 -9.58 0.28 8.88
N PHE A 67 -8.73 1.20 9.36
CA PHE A 67 -9.13 2.59 9.62
C PHE A 67 -9.51 3.36 8.37
N ALA A 68 -8.82 3.12 7.24
CA ALA A 68 -9.15 3.80 5.98
C ALA A 68 -10.51 3.38 5.40
N PHE A 69 -10.98 2.17 5.74
CA PHE A 69 -12.27 1.63 5.31
C PHE A 69 -13.35 1.63 6.40
N TRP A 70 -13.01 1.92 7.66
CA TRP A 70 -13.94 1.93 8.81
C TRP A 70 -15.13 2.88 8.62
N GLY A 71 -14.93 4.03 7.98
CA GLY A 71 -16.01 4.98 7.68
C GLY A 71 -16.96 4.58 6.54
N LYS A 72 -16.75 3.41 5.92
CA LYS A 72 -17.49 2.86 4.76
C LYS A 72 -18.24 1.56 5.09
N ILE A 73 -18.17 1.08 6.34
CA ILE A 73 -18.88 -0.11 6.86
C ILE A 73 -20.24 0.28 7.44
#